data_AF-A0A127SAF6-F1
#
_entry.id   AF-A0A127SAF6-F1
#
_cell.length_a   1.000
_cell.length_b   1.000
_cell.length_c   1.000
_cell.angle_alpha   90.00
_cell.angle_beta   90.00
_cell.angle_gamma   90.00
#
_symmetry.space_group_name_H-M   'P 1'
#
loop_
_entity.id
_entity.type
_entity.pdbx_description
1 polymer ?
#
loop_
_entity_poly.entity_id
_entity_poly.type
_entity_poly.pdbx_seq_one_letter_code
_entity_poly.pdbx_strand_id
1 'polypeptide(L)'
;HLHTTKGKGYEPAEKSATIWHAPGKFDPETGERIIADTSNQPPKYQDVFGETLLELAQKNPKIVGVTPAMPTGCSMNIMMKAMPNRTFDVGIAEGHAVTFSGGMAKDGLIPFCNIYSSFAQRAYDNIIHDMALLNLPVIMCLDRAGLVGEDGPTHHGAFDMAALRPIPHLTIASPMNEHELRNLMYSAQLPG
;
A
#
# COMPACT_ATOMS: atom_id res chain seq x y z
N HIS A 1 -4.82 -23.36 20.73
CA HIS A 1 -3.72 -22.46 20.33
C HIS A 1 -2.57 -23.32 19.88
N LEU A 2 -2.29 -23.36 18.57
CA LEU A 2 -1.17 -24.11 18.00
C LEU A 2 -0.05 -23.12 17.64
N HIS A 3 1.20 -23.53 17.82
CA HIS A 3 2.38 -22.75 17.45
C HIS A 3 3.08 -23.46 16.28
N THR A 4 3.22 -22.77 15.15
CA THR A 4 3.80 -23.31 13.91
C THR A 4 4.93 -22.41 13.40
N THR A 5 5.75 -22.96 12.51
CA THR A 5 6.85 -22.23 11.85
C THR A 5 6.47 -22.02 10.38
N LYS A 6 6.44 -20.77 9.90
CA LYS A 6 6.17 -20.47 8.49
C LYS A 6 7.29 -21.05 7.62
N GLY A 7 6.93 -21.77 6.56
CA GLY A 7 7.91 -22.45 5.70
C GLY A 7 8.44 -23.77 6.26
N LYS A 8 7.82 -24.35 7.31
CA LYS A 8 8.30 -25.58 7.94
C LYS A 8 8.59 -26.69 6.92
N GLY A 9 9.77 -27.29 7.01
CA GLY A 9 10.23 -28.35 6.12
C GLY A 9 11.08 -27.84 4.95
N TYR A 10 11.23 -26.52 4.81
CA TYR A 10 12.09 -25.92 3.79
C TYR A 10 12.97 -24.83 4.41
N GLU A 11 14.23 -25.17 4.67
CA GLU A 11 15.18 -24.34 5.42
C GLU A 11 15.28 -22.88 4.92
N PRO A 12 15.32 -22.60 3.60
CA PRO A 12 15.31 -21.22 3.11
C PRO A 12 14.06 -20.44 3.55
N ALA A 13 12.88 -21.08 3.52
CA ALA A 13 11.62 -20.45 3.91
C ALA A 13 11.48 -20.30 5.44
N GLU A 14 12.02 -21.23 6.22
CA GLU A 14 12.08 -21.09 7.68
C GLU A 14 12.97 -19.90 8.10
N LYS A 15 14.11 -19.70 7.42
CA LYS A 15 15.05 -18.59 7.71
C LYS A 15 14.56 -17.21 7.25
N SER A 16 13.81 -17.17 6.13
CA SER A 16 13.46 -15.91 5.45
C SER A 16 11.98 -15.86 5.04
N ALA A 17 11.08 -16.09 5.99
CA ALA A 17 9.65 -16.28 5.75
C ALA A 17 8.92 -15.15 4.98
N THR A 18 9.44 -13.92 5.02
CA THR A 18 8.88 -12.78 4.25
C THR A 18 9.19 -12.92 2.76
N ILE A 19 10.43 -13.26 2.40
CA ILE A 19 10.83 -13.48 1.00
C ILE A 19 10.10 -14.69 0.43
N TRP A 20 9.99 -15.74 1.23
CA TRP A 20 9.37 -17.01 0.85
C TRP A 20 7.84 -17.02 0.97
N HIS A 21 7.22 -15.90 1.32
CA HIS A 21 5.77 -15.75 1.19
C HIS A 21 5.32 -15.74 -0.27
N ALA A 22 6.15 -15.15 -1.15
CA ALA A 22 5.96 -15.11 -2.60
C ALA A 22 7.34 -15.10 -3.31
N PRO A 23 8.03 -16.26 -3.39
CA PRO A 23 9.44 -16.31 -3.80
C PRO A 23 9.66 -16.04 -5.30
N GLY A 24 8.64 -16.14 -6.14
CA GLY A 24 8.78 -16.17 -7.60
C GLY A 24 9.26 -17.55 -8.07
N LYS A 25 9.97 -17.61 -9.21
CA LYS A 25 10.60 -18.84 -9.69
C LYS A 25 11.88 -19.10 -8.89
N PHE A 26 12.10 -20.35 -8.50
CA PHE A 26 13.30 -20.78 -7.77
C PHE A 26 13.56 -22.26 -8.01
N ASP A 27 14.80 -22.68 -7.78
CA ASP A 27 15.17 -24.10 -7.75
C ASP A 27 14.85 -24.68 -6.37
N PRO A 28 13.95 -25.69 -6.27
CA PRO A 28 13.56 -26.26 -4.99
C PRO A 28 14.69 -27.01 -4.28
N GLU A 29 15.68 -27.55 -4.99
CA GLU A 29 16.79 -28.30 -4.37
C GLU A 29 17.82 -27.36 -3.74
N THR A 30 18.17 -26.28 -4.43
CA THR A 30 19.20 -25.34 -3.99
C THR A 30 18.64 -24.15 -3.20
N GLY A 31 17.37 -23.83 -3.39
CA GLY A 31 16.76 -22.60 -2.86
C GLY A 31 17.18 -21.32 -3.59
N GLU A 32 17.86 -21.45 -4.71
CA GLU A 32 18.28 -20.31 -5.52
C GLU A 32 17.08 -19.71 -6.27
N ARG A 33 16.81 -18.43 -6.04
CA ARG A 33 15.72 -17.69 -6.71
C ARG A 33 16.17 -17.27 -8.11
N ILE A 34 15.36 -17.60 -9.11
CA ILE A 34 15.56 -17.19 -10.50
C ILE A 34 14.92 -15.80 -10.64
N ILE A 35 15.75 -14.77 -10.62
CA ILE A 35 15.32 -13.38 -10.75
C ILE A 35 15.41 -12.99 -12.23
N ALA A 36 14.29 -12.54 -12.80
CA ALA A 36 14.29 -11.99 -14.15
C ALA A 36 15.07 -10.67 -14.19
N ASP A 37 15.86 -10.46 -15.24
CA ASP A 37 16.49 -9.16 -15.49
C ASP A 37 15.41 -8.14 -15.87
N THR A 38 15.21 -7.15 -14.99
CA THR A 38 14.29 -6.04 -15.18
C THR A 38 15.00 -4.71 -15.43
N SER A 39 16.31 -4.71 -15.71
CA SER A 39 17.11 -3.49 -15.90
C SER A 39 16.60 -2.58 -17.01
N ASN A 40 15.95 -3.16 -18.04
CA ASN A 40 15.35 -2.44 -19.17
C ASN A 40 13.83 -2.25 -19.04
N GLN A 41 13.24 -2.53 -17.86
CA GLN A 41 11.80 -2.36 -17.63
C GLN A 41 11.52 -1.09 -16.82
N PRO A 42 10.34 -0.46 -16.99
CA PRO A 42 9.90 0.60 -16.10
C PRO A 42 9.88 0.14 -14.63
N PRO A 43 10.11 1.06 -13.68
CA PRO A 43 10.02 0.72 -12.26
C PRO A 43 8.58 0.32 -11.91
N LYS A 44 8.43 -0.52 -10.88
CA LYS A 44 7.11 -0.89 -10.40
C LYS A 44 6.47 0.31 -9.68
N TYR A 45 5.16 0.48 -9.85
CA TYR A 45 4.40 1.54 -9.17
C TYR A 45 4.61 1.56 -7.65
N GLN A 46 4.66 0.39 -7.00
CA GLN A 46 4.94 0.28 -5.57
C GLN A 46 6.30 0.88 -5.18
N ASP A 47 7.35 0.67 -5.99
CA ASP A 47 8.70 1.15 -5.70
C ASP A 47 8.76 2.67 -5.87
N VAL A 48 8.16 3.17 -6.97
CA VAL A 48 7.97 4.62 -7.20
C VAL A 48 7.21 5.25 -6.03
N PHE A 49 6.11 4.64 -5.58
CA PHE A 49 5.34 5.13 -4.44
C PHE A 49 6.19 5.18 -3.17
N GLY A 50 6.88 4.11 -2.80
CA GLY A 50 7.63 4.03 -1.54
C GLY A 50 8.80 5.01 -1.47
N GLU A 51 9.56 5.16 -2.56
CA GLU A 51 10.65 6.14 -2.66
C GLU A 51 10.11 7.57 -2.60
N THR A 52 9.06 7.85 -3.36
CA THR A 52 8.45 9.19 -3.41
C THR A 52 7.84 9.60 -2.09
N LEU A 53 7.15 8.68 -1.41
CA LEU A 53 6.57 8.94 -0.09
C LEU A 53 7.66 9.33 0.92
N LEU A 54 8.79 8.61 0.92
CA LEU A 54 9.92 8.96 1.78
C LEU A 54 10.49 10.35 1.44
N GLU A 55 10.72 10.65 0.16
CA GLU A 55 11.20 11.97 -0.29
C GLU A 55 10.27 13.11 0.15
N LEU A 56 8.95 12.92 0.02
CA LEU A 56 7.95 13.90 0.45
C LEU A 56 7.94 14.04 1.97
N ALA A 57 7.97 12.93 2.71
CA ALA A 57 7.96 12.94 4.17
C ALA A 57 9.21 13.56 4.79
N GLN A 58 10.36 13.51 4.10
CA GLN A 58 11.58 14.23 4.50
C GLN A 58 11.41 15.75 4.45
N LYS A 59 10.58 16.25 3.52
CA LYS A 59 10.36 17.69 3.31
C LYS A 59 9.13 18.22 4.05
N ASN A 60 8.16 17.36 4.36
CA ASN A 60 6.94 17.73 5.06
C ASN A 60 6.78 16.90 6.34
N PRO A 61 6.91 17.49 7.55
CA PRO A 61 6.81 16.76 8.81
C PRO A 61 5.40 16.24 9.13
N LYS A 62 4.37 16.69 8.43
CA LYS A 62 2.97 16.27 8.63
C LYS A 62 2.64 14.93 7.98
N ILE A 63 3.45 14.47 7.01
CA ILE A 63 3.17 13.24 6.28
C ILE A 63 3.36 12.01 7.17
N VAL A 64 2.41 11.08 7.14
CA VAL A 64 2.53 9.78 7.82
C VAL A 64 2.11 8.66 6.89
N GLY A 65 2.73 7.49 7.01
CA GLY A 65 2.38 6.30 6.24
C GLY A 65 1.50 5.35 7.03
N VAL A 66 0.45 4.80 6.41
CA VAL A 66 -0.43 3.79 7.02
C VAL A 66 -0.63 2.64 6.06
N THR A 67 -0.48 1.41 6.53
CA THR A 67 -0.78 0.21 5.74
C THR A 67 -1.40 -0.90 6.59
N PRO A 68 -2.36 -1.66 6.08
CA PRO A 68 -2.88 -2.83 6.77
C PRO A 68 -2.12 -4.10 6.38
N ALA A 69 -1.03 -4.43 7.09
CA ALA A 69 -0.20 -5.62 6.92
C ALA A 69 0.43 -5.84 5.53
N MET A 70 0.56 -4.79 4.72
CA MET A 70 1.17 -4.87 3.38
C MET A 70 2.46 -4.05 3.20
N PRO A 71 3.32 -3.86 4.23
CA PRO A 71 4.43 -2.91 4.13
C PRO A 71 5.44 -3.24 3.03
N THR A 72 5.66 -4.52 2.73
CA THR A 72 6.53 -4.94 1.61
C THR A 72 5.79 -5.00 0.27
N GLY A 73 4.46 -5.15 0.28
CA GLY A 73 3.64 -5.24 -0.93
C GLY A 73 3.52 -3.88 -1.62
N CYS A 74 3.31 -2.84 -0.84
CA CYS A 74 3.22 -1.46 -1.32
C CYS A 74 4.49 -0.63 -1.10
N SER A 75 5.62 -1.28 -0.76
CA SER A 75 6.92 -0.65 -0.48
C SER A 75 6.90 0.45 0.61
N MET A 76 5.90 0.47 1.49
CA MET A 76 5.84 1.34 2.68
C MET A 76 6.99 1.02 3.66
N ASN A 77 7.53 -0.20 3.62
CA ASN A 77 8.70 -0.63 4.39
C ASN A 77 9.92 0.29 4.19
N ILE A 78 10.04 0.97 3.04
CA ILE A 78 11.09 1.97 2.77
C ILE A 78 10.99 3.11 3.78
N MET A 79 9.81 3.74 3.89
CA MET A 79 9.58 4.81 4.86
C MET A 79 9.61 4.26 6.29
N MET A 80 9.09 3.05 6.54
CA MET A 80 9.11 2.45 7.89
C MET A 80 10.53 2.28 8.43
N LYS A 81 11.48 1.90 7.57
CA LYS A 81 12.89 1.77 7.96
C LYS A 81 13.51 3.14 8.27
N ALA A 82 13.18 4.17 7.50
CA ALA A 82 13.78 5.50 7.63
C ALA A 82 13.12 6.38 8.70
N MET A 83 11.82 6.21 8.92
CA MET A 83 10.97 7.04 9.79
C MET A 83 9.94 6.20 10.56
N PRO A 84 10.38 5.23 11.39
CA PRO A 84 9.48 4.27 12.04
C PRO A 84 8.39 4.93 12.90
N ASN A 85 8.68 6.11 13.48
CA ASN A 85 7.73 6.85 14.31
C ASN A 85 6.64 7.60 13.50
N ARG A 86 6.68 7.52 12.17
CA ARG A 86 5.74 8.18 11.25
C ARG A 86 5.07 7.21 10.29
N THR A 87 5.19 5.91 10.56
CA THR A 87 4.64 4.86 9.72
C THR A 87 4.00 3.78 10.57
N PHE A 88 2.78 3.40 10.22
CA PHE A 88 1.96 2.53 11.04
C PHE A 88 1.49 1.34 10.21
N ASP A 89 1.85 0.14 10.67
CA ASP A 89 1.22 -1.11 10.22
C ASP A 89 0.13 -1.47 11.22
N VAL A 90 -1.12 -1.43 10.77
CA VAL A 90 -2.29 -1.69 11.62
C VAL A 90 -2.75 -3.16 11.61
N GLY A 91 -1.97 -4.04 11.00
CA GLY A 91 -2.36 -5.43 10.78
C GLY A 91 -3.41 -5.57 9.67
N ILE A 92 -4.00 -6.76 9.51
CA ILE A 92 -5.02 -7.02 8.47
C ILE A 92 -6.37 -6.43 8.92
N ALA A 93 -6.45 -5.11 8.91
CA ALA A 93 -7.60 -4.33 9.40
C ALA A 93 -7.81 -3.07 8.56
N GLU A 94 -8.30 -3.23 7.33
CA GLU A 94 -8.42 -2.15 6.34
C GLU A 94 -9.34 -1.02 6.80
N GLY A 95 -10.50 -1.35 7.41
CA GLY A 95 -11.40 -0.36 7.98
C GLY A 95 -10.72 0.47 9.06
N HIS A 96 -9.96 -0.18 9.93
CA HIS A 96 -9.15 0.50 10.95
C HIS A 96 -8.08 1.39 10.31
N ALA A 97 -7.40 0.96 9.25
CA ALA A 97 -6.41 1.78 8.54
C ALA A 97 -7.00 3.11 8.04
N VAL A 98 -8.21 3.07 7.48
CA VAL A 98 -8.91 4.26 7.00
C VAL A 98 -9.36 5.17 8.14
N THR A 99 -10.06 4.64 9.15
CA THR A 99 -10.50 5.44 10.30
C THR A 99 -9.33 6.03 11.09
N PHE A 100 -8.26 5.25 11.26
CA PHE A 100 -7.03 5.69 11.91
C PHE A 100 -6.38 6.84 11.13
N SER A 101 -6.35 6.75 9.80
CA SER A 101 -5.92 7.84 8.93
C SER A 101 -6.81 9.07 9.08
N GLY A 102 -8.14 8.91 9.10
CA GLY A 102 -9.08 10.01 9.35
C GLY A 102 -8.81 10.73 10.68
N GLY A 103 -8.56 9.99 11.76
CA GLY A 103 -8.18 10.56 13.05
C GLY A 103 -6.89 11.38 12.98
N MET A 104 -5.85 10.85 12.35
CA MET A 104 -4.59 11.59 12.15
C MET A 104 -4.78 12.86 11.31
N ALA A 105 -5.63 12.80 10.27
CA ALA A 105 -5.95 13.96 9.45
C ALA A 105 -6.70 15.05 10.25
N LYS A 106 -7.59 14.67 11.18
CA LYS A 106 -8.24 15.60 12.12
C LYS A 106 -7.23 16.32 13.01
N ASP A 107 -6.15 15.66 13.39
CA ASP A 107 -5.06 16.24 14.20
C ASP A 107 -4.03 17.04 13.35
N GLY A 108 -4.32 17.26 12.07
CA GLY A 108 -3.51 18.11 11.19
C GLY A 108 -2.32 17.40 10.53
N LEU A 109 -2.26 16.06 10.61
CA LEU A 109 -1.34 15.24 9.82
C LEU A 109 -1.88 15.02 8.40
N ILE A 110 -1.04 14.49 7.52
CA ILE A 110 -1.36 14.18 6.12
C ILE A 110 -1.08 12.70 5.89
N PRO A 111 -2.05 11.82 6.14
CA PRO A 111 -1.85 10.38 6.00
C PRO A 111 -1.85 9.95 4.55
N PHE A 112 -0.82 9.19 4.17
CA PHE A 112 -0.81 8.35 2.98
C PHE A 112 -1.18 6.92 3.41
N CYS A 113 -2.43 6.55 3.18
CA CYS A 113 -2.96 5.23 3.49
C CYS A 113 -2.89 4.37 2.23
N ASN A 114 -1.98 3.39 2.21
CA ASN A 114 -1.82 2.48 1.08
C ASN A 114 -2.49 1.14 1.36
N ILE A 115 -3.48 0.80 0.53
CA ILE A 115 -4.30 -0.41 0.60
C ILE A 115 -4.45 -0.94 -0.82
N TYR A 116 -4.47 -2.26 -1.02
CA TYR A 116 -4.81 -2.80 -2.33
C TYR A 116 -6.26 -2.45 -2.67
N SER A 117 -6.56 -2.15 -3.95
CA SER A 117 -7.91 -1.82 -4.43
C SER A 117 -8.93 -2.90 -4.02
N SER A 118 -8.58 -4.18 -4.14
CA SER A 118 -9.46 -5.28 -3.72
C SER A 118 -9.73 -5.30 -2.22
N PHE A 119 -8.76 -4.95 -1.39
CA PHE A 119 -8.92 -4.97 0.08
C PHE A 119 -9.59 -3.70 0.61
N ALA A 120 -9.47 -2.58 -0.10
CA ALA A 120 -10.20 -1.34 0.22
C ALA A 120 -11.73 -1.54 0.24
N GLN A 121 -12.25 -2.59 -0.43
CA GLN A 121 -13.65 -3.01 -0.31
C GLN A 121 -14.10 -3.23 1.13
N ARG A 122 -13.20 -3.70 2.03
CA ARG A 122 -13.51 -3.87 3.46
C ARG A 122 -13.60 -2.57 4.24
N ALA A 123 -13.06 -1.48 3.70
CA ALA A 123 -13.07 -0.16 4.32
C ALA A 123 -14.08 0.78 3.66
N TYR A 124 -14.99 0.29 2.82
CA TYR A 124 -15.89 1.11 2.03
C TYR A 124 -16.72 2.09 2.88
N ASP A 125 -17.29 1.59 3.98
CA ASP A 125 -18.05 2.41 4.93
C ASP A 125 -17.15 3.47 5.61
N ASN A 126 -15.94 3.08 6.03
CA ASN A 126 -14.98 3.99 6.66
C ASN A 126 -14.50 5.09 5.70
N ILE A 127 -14.33 4.76 4.42
CA ILE A 127 -14.00 5.74 3.38
C ILE A 127 -15.12 6.78 3.26
N ILE A 128 -16.39 6.36 3.32
CA ILE A 128 -17.53 7.27 3.26
C ILE A 128 -17.66 8.08 4.56
N HIS A 129 -17.86 7.41 5.68
CA HIS A 129 -18.30 8.01 6.92
C HIS A 129 -17.17 8.69 7.70
N ASP A 130 -16.00 8.04 7.77
CA ASP A 130 -14.91 8.50 8.63
C ASP A 130 -13.92 9.44 7.90
N MET A 131 -14.04 9.53 6.57
CA MET A 131 -13.10 10.30 5.73
C MET A 131 -13.82 11.28 4.79
N ALA A 132 -14.61 10.78 3.84
CA ALA A 132 -15.13 11.59 2.73
C ALA A 132 -16.21 12.59 3.16
N LEU A 133 -17.20 12.17 3.96
CA LEU A 133 -18.24 13.07 4.48
C LEU A 133 -17.67 14.20 5.34
N LEU A 134 -16.56 13.92 6.03
CA LEU A 134 -15.84 14.88 6.85
C LEU A 134 -14.86 15.76 6.06
N ASN A 135 -14.73 15.51 4.75
CA ASN A 135 -13.80 16.18 3.84
C ASN A 135 -12.36 16.24 4.39
N LEU A 136 -11.86 15.11 4.89
CA LEU A 136 -10.54 15.05 5.53
C LEU A 136 -9.41 14.90 4.50
N PRO A 137 -8.23 15.50 4.76
CA PRO A 137 -7.06 15.42 3.88
C PRO A 137 -6.32 14.08 4.04
N VAL A 138 -6.98 12.97 3.68
CA VAL A 138 -6.40 11.64 3.64
C VAL A 138 -6.10 11.27 2.19
N ILE A 139 -4.86 10.87 1.91
CA ILE A 139 -4.45 10.40 0.59
C ILE A 139 -4.53 8.87 0.60
N MET A 140 -5.54 8.34 -0.07
CA MET A 140 -5.67 6.91 -0.31
C MET A 140 -4.87 6.52 -1.56
N CYS A 141 -3.91 5.60 -1.41
CA CYS A 141 -3.15 5.05 -2.52
C CYS A 141 -3.60 3.59 -2.75
N LEU A 142 -4.38 3.38 -3.81
CA LEU A 142 -4.90 2.07 -4.16
C LEU A 142 -3.92 1.31 -5.07
N ASP A 143 -3.13 0.43 -4.47
CA ASP A 143 -2.23 -0.46 -5.21
C ASP A 143 -3.03 -1.67 -5.76
N ARG A 144 -2.48 -2.42 -6.72
CA ARG A 144 -3.15 -3.62 -7.31
C ARG A 144 -4.56 -3.33 -7.87
N ALA A 145 -4.78 -2.12 -8.38
CA ALA A 145 -6.00 -1.78 -9.12
C ALA A 145 -6.06 -2.54 -10.46
N GLY A 146 -7.25 -2.98 -10.84
CA GLY A 146 -7.48 -3.81 -12.02
C GLY A 146 -7.22 -5.30 -11.80
N LEU A 147 -6.84 -5.99 -12.88
CA LEU A 147 -6.57 -7.43 -12.86
C LEU A 147 -5.14 -7.69 -12.38
N VAL A 148 -4.98 -8.59 -11.43
CA VAL A 148 -3.68 -8.91 -10.78
C VAL A 148 -3.10 -10.27 -11.18
N GLY A 149 -3.68 -10.92 -12.20
CA GLY A 149 -3.18 -12.19 -12.72
C GLY A 149 -3.51 -13.39 -11.84
N GLU A 150 -2.47 -14.14 -11.43
CA GLU A 150 -2.59 -15.47 -10.82
C GLU A 150 -3.31 -15.49 -9.46
N ASP A 151 -3.32 -14.37 -8.72
CA ASP A 151 -4.07 -14.28 -7.46
C ASP A 151 -5.60 -14.36 -7.67
N GLY A 152 -6.05 -14.18 -8.92
CA GLY A 152 -7.41 -14.45 -9.36
C GLY A 152 -8.46 -13.44 -8.86
N PRO A 153 -9.76 -13.77 -9.04
CA PRO A 153 -10.86 -12.82 -8.88
C PRO A 153 -11.05 -12.30 -7.44
N THR A 154 -10.52 -13.01 -6.44
CA THR A 154 -10.55 -12.57 -5.05
C THR A 154 -9.61 -11.39 -4.78
N HIS A 155 -8.61 -11.18 -5.64
CA HIS A 155 -7.61 -10.12 -5.50
C HIS A 155 -7.71 -9.04 -6.57
N HIS A 156 -8.49 -9.26 -7.64
CA HIS A 156 -8.71 -8.25 -8.67
C HIS A 156 -9.37 -7.01 -8.07
N GLY A 157 -8.64 -5.89 -8.06
CA GLY A 157 -9.14 -4.58 -7.69
C GLY A 157 -9.96 -3.95 -8.81
N ALA A 158 -11.02 -4.61 -9.27
CA ALA A 158 -11.77 -4.20 -10.46
C ALA A 158 -12.97 -3.29 -10.17
N PHE A 159 -13.23 -2.99 -8.88
CA PHE A 159 -14.47 -2.35 -8.44
C PHE A 159 -14.28 -0.98 -7.79
N ASP A 160 -13.04 -0.54 -7.55
CA ASP A 160 -12.75 0.73 -6.85
C ASP A 160 -13.36 1.94 -7.56
N MET A 161 -13.23 2.05 -8.88
CA MET A 161 -13.83 3.15 -9.64
C MET A 161 -15.37 3.17 -9.52
N ALA A 162 -16.02 2.01 -9.57
CA ALA A 162 -17.48 1.92 -9.46
C ALA A 162 -17.95 2.21 -8.03
N ALA A 163 -17.21 1.72 -7.03
CA ALA A 163 -17.52 1.90 -5.62
C ALA A 163 -17.29 3.35 -5.16
N LEU A 164 -16.16 3.96 -5.53
CA LEU A 164 -15.74 5.25 -4.96
C LEU A 164 -16.29 6.46 -5.71
N ARG A 165 -16.54 6.36 -7.02
CA ARG A 165 -17.07 7.46 -7.83
C ARG A 165 -18.36 8.13 -7.32
N PRO A 166 -19.34 7.43 -6.74
CA PRO A 166 -20.54 8.08 -6.19
C PRO A 166 -20.31 8.81 -4.87
N ILE A 167 -19.16 8.64 -4.21
CA ILE A 167 -18.89 9.23 -2.90
C ILE A 167 -18.50 10.70 -3.06
N PRO A 168 -19.13 11.64 -2.32
CA PRO A 168 -18.79 13.06 -2.41
C PRO A 168 -17.38 13.35 -1.88
N HIS A 169 -16.83 14.49 -2.29
CA HIS A 169 -15.51 15.02 -1.86
C HIS A 169 -14.29 14.16 -2.21
N LEU A 170 -14.46 13.01 -2.87
CA LEU A 170 -13.34 12.25 -3.39
C LEU A 170 -12.85 12.85 -4.71
N THR A 171 -11.54 13.06 -4.79
CA THR A 171 -10.83 13.24 -6.06
C THR A 171 -10.21 11.90 -6.43
N ILE A 172 -10.57 11.35 -7.59
CA ILE A 172 -10.08 10.05 -8.06
C ILE A 172 -9.19 10.28 -9.29
N ALA A 173 -7.96 9.78 -9.25
CA ALA A 173 -6.98 9.87 -10.33
C ALA A 173 -6.29 8.52 -10.53
N SER A 174 -5.93 8.21 -11.78
CA SER A 174 -5.20 7.01 -12.16
C SER A 174 -3.96 7.44 -12.95
N PRO A 175 -2.75 7.43 -12.35
CA PRO A 175 -1.54 7.86 -13.04
C PRO A 175 -1.24 6.94 -14.24
N MET A 176 -0.83 7.53 -15.36
CA MET A 176 -0.44 6.80 -16.57
C MET A 176 0.97 6.22 -16.47
N ASN A 177 1.84 6.85 -15.67
CA ASN A 177 3.25 6.48 -15.51
C ASN A 177 3.82 6.94 -14.15
N GLU A 178 5.09 6.62 -13.92
CA GLU A 178 5.84 6.94 -12.70
C GLU A 178 5.93 8.45 -12.43
N HIS A 179 6.10 9.27 -13.47
CA HIS A 179 6.19 10.72 -13.32
C HIS A 179 4.84 11.31 -12.88
N GLU A 180 3.74 10.84 -13.47
CA GLU A 180 2.40 11.28 -13.09
C GLU A 180 2.05 10.84 -11.67
N LEU A 181 2.38 9.61 -11.27
CA LEU A 181 2.20 9.16 -9.88
C LEU A 181 2.91 10.11 -8.91
N ARG A 182 4.17 10.44 -9.18
CA ARG A 182 4.97 11.35 -8.35
C ARG A 182 4.34 12.74 -8.24
N ASN A 183 3.88 13.28 -9.37
CA ASN A 183 3.25 14.59 -9.42
C ASN A 183 1.90 14.60 -8.68
N LEU A 184 1.09 13.56 -8.82
CA LEU A 184 -0.15 13.40 -8.07
C LEU A 184 0.10 13.32 -6.57
N MET A 185 1.07 12.52 -6.12
CA MET A 185 1.45 12.43 -4.70
C MET A 185 1.94 13.78 -4.15
N TYR A 186 2.77 14.50 -4.91
CA TYR A 186 3.23 15.83 -4.52
C TYR A 186 2.08 16.84 -4.42
N SER A 187 1.15 16.79 -5.37
CA SER A 187 0.02 17.72 -5.42
C SER A 187 -0.99 17.43 -4.30
N ALA A 188 -1.27 16.15 -4.03
CA ALA A 188 -2.24 15.72 -3.03
C ALA A 188 -1.87 16.09 -1.59
N GLN A 189 -0.57 16.29 -1.29
CA GLN A 189 -0.15 16.74 0.05
C GLN A 189 -0.16 18.26 0.23
N LEU A 190 -0.36 19.04 -0.84
CA LEU A 190 -0.48 20.50 -0.73
C LEU A 190 -1.84 20.89 -0.13
N PRO A 191 -1.94 22.04 0.56
CA PRO A 191 -3.23 22.55 1.01
C PRO A 191 -4.20 22.74 -0.17
N GLY A 192 -5.42 22.22 -0.01
CA GLY A 192 -6.56 22.46 -0.92
C GLY A 192 -7.37 23.68 -0.56
#